data_AF-A0A1J1I650-F1
#
_entry.id   AF-A0A1J1I650-F1
#
_cell.length_a   1.000
_cell.length_b   1.000
_cell.length_c   1.000
_cell.angle_alpha   90.00
_cell.angle_beta   90.00
_cell.angle_gamma   90.00
#
_symmetry.space_group_name_H-M   'P 1'
#
loop_
_entity.id
_entity.type
_entity.pdbx_description
1 polymer ?
#
loop_
_entity_poly.entity_id
_entity_poly.type
_entity_poly.pdbx_seq_one_letter_code
_entity_poly.pdbx_strand_id
1 'polypeptide(L)'
;MSVCLFRSVYSGYRFSRQSTYLRNLRYYSSERKDNKIRDLVKAESKQLQQKYSRENVRQYFFTRFFNYISNYDKILEKRFPAAMHVYRVFMVGVKDFYSDMKKYFKVNAIMNSSEKGIKALTRKEMELWKQMPRDMMKVAPVLLISALPFANYVIFPLAYMYPRQLLTSHFWSIQQKSEFQDLFLKERTSVNRKIFRILQAKLESTKSSEHYKTWNYILGLLGSGTHPTADEIISVRNIFNEKPYSIGTISSSHLKSLCKLHGIHSWYLKRLRLSEYCYTMHHIDLAIKSEGGVHNLTTDALRYSCYLRGLNPSNLRNEEMIEWLRDWIKISLTIRYENVSLYVHLPILLSYNHPNNWKLTHN
;
A
#
# COMPACT_ATOMS: atom_id res chain seq x y z
N MET A 1 22.10 -1.23 22.02
CA MET A 1 20.63 -1.06 21.85
C MET A 1 20.20 -0.99 20.37
N SER A 2 20.96 -0.32 19.49
CA SER A 2 20.60 -0.09 18.08
C SER A 2 20.52 -1.32 17.17
N VAL A 3 21.38 -2.34 17.36
CA VAL A 3 21.34 -3.59 16.57
C VAL A 3 20.09 -4.45 16.89
N CYS A 4 19.64 -4.45 18.15
CA CYS A 4 18.41 -5.15 18.55
C CYS A 4 17.17 -4.49 17.97
N LEU A 5 17.12 -3.15 17.92
CA LEU A 5 16.02 -2.41 17.29
C LEU A 5 16.00 -2.63 15.77
N PHE A 6 17.14 -2.58 15.09
CA PHE A 6 17.21 -2.86 13.65
C PHE A 6 16.80 -4.30 13.31
N ARG A 7 17.33 -5.31 14.04
CA ARG A 7 16.88 -6.71 13.91
C ARG A 7 15.40 -6.88 14.26
N SER A 8 14.88 -6.11 15.22
CA SER A 8 13.47 -6.11 15.62
C SER A 8 12.54 -5.54 14.55
N VAL A 9 12.87 -4.38 13.95
CA VAL A 9 12.12 -3.78 12.82
C VAL A 9 12.14 -4.71 11.61
N TYR A 10 13.32 -5.20 11.21
CA TYR A 10 13.49 -6.06 10.04
C TYR A 10 12.83 -7.44 10.24
N SER A 11 12.85 -7.98 11.47
CA SER A 11 12.17 -9.22 11.83
C SER A 11 10.65 -9.05 11.96
N GLY A 12 10.15 -7.92 12.47
CA GLY A 12 8.72 -7.59 12.50
C GLY A 12 8.14 -7.44 11.10
N TYR A 13 8.89 -6.82 10.18
CA TYR A 13 8.53 -6.76 8.77
C TYR A 13 8.51 -8.14 8.08
N ARG A 14 9.52 -8.98 8.35
CA ARG A 14 9.55 -10.38 7.85
C ARG A 14 8.41 -11.23 8.44
N PHE A 15 8.03 -10.99 9.68
CA PHE A 15 6.96 -11.70 10.38
C PHE A 15 5.55 -11.28 9.93
N SER A 16 5.28 -9.98 9.77
CA SER A 16 4.04 -9.46 9.17
C SER A 16 3.80 -10.06 7.78
N ARG A 17 4.86 -10.17 6.96
CA ARG A 17 4.81 -10.85 5.66
C ARG A 17 4.56 -12.35 5.75
N GLN A 18 5.25 -13.06 6.64
CA GLN A 18 5.04 -14.49 6.82
C GLN A 18 3.63 -14.79 7.37
N SER A 19 3.10 -13.93 8.23
CA SER A 19 1.73 -13.97 8.75
C SER A 19 0.67 -13.69 7.67
N THR A 20 0.97 -12.83 6.70
CA THR A 20 0.07 -12.49 5.58
C THR A 20 0.10 -13.57 4.50
N TYR A 21 1.27 -14.13 4.19
CA TYR A 21 1.45 -15.30 3.31
C TYR A 21 0.61 -16.49 3.77
N LEU A 22 0.66 -16.79 5.08
CA LEU A 22 -0.09 -17.88 5.69
C LEU A 22 -1.59 -17.63 5.77
N ARG A 23 -2.00 -16.36 5.82
CA ARG A 23 -3.41 -15.97 5.73
C ARG A 23 -3.95 -16.03 4.31
N ASN A 24 -3.16 -15.65 3.31
CA ASN A 24 -3.50 -15.88 1.91
C ASN A 24 -3.58 -17.37 1.61
N LEU A 25 -2.67 -18.19 2.12
CA LEU A 25 -2.78 -19.65 2.06
C LEU A 25 -4.01 -20.19 2.79
N ARG A 26 -4.40 -19.60 3.92
CA ARG A 26 -5.61 -19.97 4.67
C ARG A 26 -6.89 -19.63 3.88
N TYR A 27 -6.95 -18.45 3.26
CA TYR A 27 -8.00 -18.06 2.30
C TYR A 27 -8.03 -19.03 1.10
N TYR A 28 -6.87 -19.32 0.51
CA TYR A 28 -6.70 -20.29 -0.59
C TYR A 28 -7.15 -21.72 -0.23
N SER A 29 -6.91 -22.14 1.02
CA SER A 29 -7.28 -23.47 1.53
C SER A 29 -8.77 -23.59 1.86
N SER A 30 -9.40 -22.48 2.25
CA SER A 30 -10.83 -22.38 2.61
C SER A 30 -11.72 -22.62 1.39
N GLU A 31 -11.36 -22.08 0.22
CA GLU A 31 -12.11 -22.27 -1.03
C GLU A 31 -11.86 -23.64 -1.69
N ARG A 32 -10.67 -24.25 -1.53
CA ARG A 32 -10.34 -25.56 -2.15
C ARG A 32 -10.65 -26.81 -1.32
N LYS A 33 -11.12 -26.66 -0.06
CA LYS A 33 -11.36 -27.76 0.90
C LYS A 33 -10.18 -28.76 1.07
N ASP A 34 -8.94 -28.36 0.78
CA ASP A 34 -7.80 -29.27 0.81
C ASP A 34 -7.27 -29.49 2.25
N ASN A 35 -7.37 -30.73 2.76
CA ASN A 35 -7.08 -31.07 4.16
C ASN A 35 -5.59 -30.98 4.48
N LYS A 36 -4.71 -31.28 3.52
CA LYS A 36 -3.24 -31.25 3.70
C LYS A 36 -2.71 -29.84 3.92
N ILE A 37 -3.32 -28.85 3.26
CA ILE A 37 -2.98 -27.43 3.43
C ILE A 37 -3.48 -26.92 4.79
N ARG A 38 -4.64 -27.39 5.26
CA ARG A 38 -5.18 -27.03 6.58
C ARG A 38 -4.26 -27.43 7.73
N ASP A 39 -3.64 -28.61 7.66
CA ASP A 39 -2.73 -29.08 8.71
C ASP A 39 -1.39 -28.34 8.71
N LEU A 40 -0.84 -28.02 7.53
CA LEU A 40 0.33 -27.14 7.40
C LEU A 40 0.05 -25.74 7.97
N VAL A 41 -1.13 -25.18 7.67
CA VAL A 41 -1.57 -23.87 8.19
C VAL A 41 -1.75 -23.91 9.72
N LYS A 42 -2.25 -25.02 10.29
CA LYS A 42 -2.34 -25.21 11.74
C LYS A 42 -0.95 -25.26 12.40
N ALA A 43 -0.01 -26.02 11.84
CA ALA A 43 1.36 -26.12 12.36
C ALA A 43 2.08 -24.75 12.34
N GLU A 44 1.96 -24.01 11.24
CA GLU A 44 2.55 -22.67 11.14
C GLU A 44 1.84 -21.63 12.04
N SER A 45 0.54 -21.79 12.31
CA SER A 45 -0.21 -20.93 13.23
C SER A 45 0.26 -21.03 14.69
N LYS A 46 0.65 -22.24 15.15
CA LYS A 46 1.28 -22.44 16.48
C LYS A 46 2.64 -21.75 16.58
N GLN A 47 3.45 -21.83 15.53
CA GLN A 47 4.74 -21.11 15.48
C GLN A 47 4.57 -19.58 15.46
N LEU A 48 3.47 -19.08 14.87
CA LEU A 48 3.09 -17.68 14.88
C LEU A 48 2.72 -17.20 16.30
N GLN A 49 1.93 -17.96 17.06
CA GLN A 49 1.60 -17.63 18.46
C GLN A 49 2.85 -17.51 19.34
N GLN A 50 3.83 -18.41 19.18
CA GLN A 50 5.10 -18.32 19.90
C GLN A 50 5.94 -17.08 19.51
N LYS A 51 5.84 -16.64 18.24
CA LYS A 51 6.45 -15.39 17.77
C LYS A 51 5.70 -14.13 18.24
N TYR A 52 4.39 -14.20 18.51
CA TYR A 52 3.60 -13.09 19.11
C TYR A 52 4.11 -12.68 20.50
N SER A 53 4.48 -13.65 21.33
CA SER A 53 5.10 -13.37 22.65
C SER A 53 6.38 -12.51 22.51
N ARG A 54 7.13 -12.70 21.40
CA ARG A 54 8.31 -11.86 21.09
C ARG A 54 7.95 -10.46 20.58
N GLU A 55 6.75 -10.21 20.05
CA GLU A 55 6.31 -8.86 19.65
C GLU A 55 6.02 -7.96 20.85
N ASN A 56 5.43 -8.49 21.93
CA ASN A 56 5.18 -7.72 23.16
C ASN A 56 6.50 -7.19 23.76
N VAL A 57 7.54 -8.03 23.74
CA VAL A 57 8.90 -7.63 24.14
C VAL A 57 9.46 -6.52 23.24
N ARG A 58 9.20 -6.58 21.93
CA ARG A 58 9.64 -5.54 20.97
C ARG A 58 8.92 -4.23 21.14
N GLN A 59 7.60 -4.26 21.33
CA GLN A 59 6.79 -3.08 21.62
C GLN A 59 7.31 -2.36 22.86
N TYR A 60 7.70 -3.10 23.90
CA TYR A 60 8.32 -2.53 25.09
C TYR A 60 9.64 -1.80 24.77
N PHE A 61 10.55 -2.42 23.99
CA PHE A 61 11.80 -1.77 23.59
C PHE A 61 11.58 -0.51 22.75
N PHE A 62 10.64 -0.52 21.78
CA PHE A 62 10.30 0.68 21.02
C PHE A 62 9.68 1.76 21.89
N THR A 63 8.76 1.39 22.79
CA THR A 63 8.13 2.32 23.73
C THR A 63 9.18 3.01 24.58
N ARG A 64 10.15 2.26 25.12
CA ARG A 64 11.25 2.81 25.91
C ARG A 64 12.17 3.72 25.10
N PHE A 65 12.50 3.33 23.86
CA PHE A 65 13.32 4.12 22.95
C PHE A 65 12.65 5.45 22.56
N PHE A 66 11.38 5.42 22.18
CA PHE A 66 10.65 6.64 21.83
C PHE A 66 10.36 7.53 23.05
N ASN A 67 10.17 6.95 24.23
CA ASN A 67 10.10 7.73 25.47
C ASN A 67 11.43 8.44 25.75
N TYR A 68 12.57 7.80 25.48
CA TYR A 68 13.89 8.42 25.58
C TYR A 68 14.06 9.58 24.58
N ILE A 69 13.71 9.38 23.30
CA ILE A 69 13.77 10.45 22.28
C ILE A 69 12.82 11.60 22.63
N SER A 70 11.61 11.31 23.09
CA SER A 70 10.63 12.34 23.45
C SER A 70 11.08 13.17 24.68
N ASN A 71 11.88 12.57 25.57
CA ASN A 71 12.47 13.27 26.71
C ASN A 71 13.79 13.99 26.37
N TYR A 72 14.30 13.81 25.15
CA TYR A 72 15.53 14.44 24.65
C TYR A 72 15.35 15.95 24.39
N ASP A 73 14.09 16.43 24.31
CA ASP A 73 13.68 17.84 24.24
C ASP A 73 14.41 18.71 25.28
N LYS A 74 14.47 18.23 26.54
CA LYS A 74 15.07 18.99 27.66
C LYS A 74 16.59 19.13 27.58
N ILE A 75 17.26 18.21 26.89
CA ILE A 75 18.72 18.16 26.80
C ILE A 75 19.22 19.04 25.65
N LEU A 76 18.47 19.11 24.55
CA LEU A 76 18.80 19.89 23.35
C LEU A 76 18.44 21.37 23.47
N GLU A 77 17.29 21.71 24.06
CA GLU A 77 16.87 23.10 24.29
C GLU A 77 17.91 23.90 25.08
N LYS A 78 18.58 23.23 26.04
CA LYS A 78 19.59 23.86 26.89
C LYS A 78 20.94 24.09 26.19
N ARG A 79 21.25 23.34 25.12
CA ARG A 79 22.57 23.37 24.51
C ARG A 79 22.64 24.12 23.17
N PHE A 80 21.56 24.22 22.38
CA PHE A 80 21.63 24.77 21.01
C PHE A 80 20.36 25.50 20.53
N PRO A 81 20.18 26.80 20.86
CA PRO A 81 18.98 27.56 20.51
C PRO A 81 18.81 27.86 18.99
N ALA A 82 19.90 27.91 18.21
CA ALA A 82 19.86 28.25 16.79
C ALA A 82 19.27 27.16 15.87
N ALA A 83 19.29 25.89 16.29
CA ALA A 83 18.74 24.75 15.54
C ALA A 83 17.28 24.40 15.90
N MET A 84 16.64 25.22 16.74
CA MET A 84 15.36 24.89 17.38
C MET A 84 14.17 24.76 16.43
N HIS A 85 14.15 25.51 15.32
CA HIS A 85 13.02 25.45 14.38
C HIS A 85 12.94 24.08 13.67
N VAL A 86 14.06 23.62 13.09
CA VAL A 86 14.17 22.31 12.42
C VAL A 86 13.91 21.18 13.41
N TYR A 87 14.41 21.31 14.64
CA TYR A 87 14.16 20.34 15.71
C TYR A 87 12.68 20.24 16.09
N ARG A 88 11.99 21.38 16.29
CA ARG A 88 10.56 21.38 16.65
C ARG A 88 9.71 20.69 15.60
N VAL A 89 9.92 21.01 14.30
CA VAL A 89 9.21 20.36 13.19
C VAL A 89 9.48 18.85 13.17
N PHE A 90 10.74 18.44 13.38
CA PHE A 90 11.10 17.03 13.47
C PHE A 90 10.40 16.32 14.65
N MET A 91 10.36 16.94 15.83
CA MET A 91 9.74 16.35 17.02
C MET A 91 8.23 16.22 16.94
N VAL A 92 7.55 17.15 16.24
CA VAL A 92 6.14 16.98 15.89
C VAL A 92 5.96 15.69 15.07
N GLY A 93 6.80 15.48 14.06
CA GLY A 93 6.78 14.27 13.26
C GLY A 93 7.09 12.99 14.04
N VAL A 94 8.00 13.03 15.02
CA VAL A 94 8.28 11.90 15.92
C VAL A 94 7.04 11.55 16.75
N LYS A 95 6.34 12.55 17.29
CA LYS A 95 5.13 12.35 18.10
C LYS A 95 4.00 11.74 17.27
N ASP A 96 3.78 12.26 16.07
CA ASP A 96 2.78 11.73 15.13
C ASP A 96 3.09 10.29 14.73
N PHE A 97 4.34 10.02 14.32
CA PHE A 97 4.82 8.68 13.97
C PHE A 97 4.65 7.70 15.14
N TYR A 98 4.98 8.12 16.36
CA TYR A 98 4.86 7.28 17.55
C TYR A 98 3.40 6.97 17.91
N SER A 99 2.50 7.94 17.75
CA SER A 99 1.06 7.75 17.92
C SER A 99 0.53 6.69 16.95
N ASP A 100 0.88 6.79 15.67
CA ASP A 100 0.46 5.85 14.64
C ASP A 100 1.13 4.48 14.77
N MET A 101 2.37 4.42 15.25
CA MET A 101 3.04 3.17 15.59
C MET A 101 2.35 2.44 16.75
N LYS A 102 1.90 3.16 17.80
CA LYS A 102 1.11 2.57 18.89
C LYS A 102 -0.21 2.01 18.37
N LYS A 103 -0.92 2.76 17.53
CA LYS A 103 -2.16 2.29 16.88
C LYS A 103 -1.89 1.04 16.04
N TYR A 104 -0.81 1.03 15.25
CA TYR A 104 -0.42 -0.14 14.47
C TYR A 104 -0.23 -1.39 15.33
N PHE A 105 0.45 -1.29 16.49
CA PHE A 105 0.61 -2.45 17.38
C PHE A 105 -0.73 -2.95 17.93
N LYS A 106 -1.66 -2.04 18.30
CA LYS A 106 -3.01 -2.42 18.72
C LYS A 106 -3.78 -3.11 17.59
N VAL A 107 -3.76 -2.53 16.39
CA VAL A 107 -4.38 -3.10 15.19
C VAL A 107 -3.79 -4.46 14.86
N ASN A 108 -2.47 -4.61 14.96
CA ASN A 108 -1.82 -5.89 14.76
C ASN A 108 -2.25 -6.89 15.84
N ALA A 109 -2.37 -6.51 17.11
CA ALA A 109 -2.89 -7.41 18.13
C ALA A 109 -4.32 -7.90 17.79
N ILE A 110 -5.24 -6.99 17.46
CA ILE A 110 -6.63 -7.30 17.06
C ILE A 110 -6.67 -8.23 15.84
N MET A 111 -5.88 -7.90 14.82
CA MET A 111 -5.75 -8.65 13.58
C MET A 111 -5.29 -10.11 13.79
N ASN A 112 -4.66 -10.42 14.91
CA ASN A 112 -4.13 -11.76 15.19
C ASN A 112 -4.87 -12.49 16.30
N SER A 113 -5.54 -11.78 17.21
CA SER A 113 -6.43 -12.38 18.19
C SER A 113 -7.83 -12.66 17.63
N SER A 114 -8.28 -11.88 16.66
CA SER A 114 -9.61 -12.03 16.05
C SER A 114 -9.65 -13.18 15.05
N GLU A 115 -10.68 -14.03 15.17
CA GLU A 115 -11.00 -15.07 14.17
C GLU A 115 -11.35 -14.46 12.81
N LYS A 116 -11.94 -13.26 12.80
CA LYS A 116 -12.31 -12.53 11.58
C LYS A 116 -11.10 -11.90 10.86
N GLY A 117 -9.93 -11.87 11.50
CA GLY A 117 -8.68 -11.36 10.93
C GLY A 117 -8.82 -9.95 10.35
N ILE A 118 -8.53 -9.78 9.06
CA ILE A 118 -8.58 -8.46 8.38
C ILE A 118 -9.98 -7.85 8.34
N LYS A 119 -11.02 -8.68 8.35
CA LYS A 119 -12.42 -8.23 8.33
C LYS A 119 -12.86 -7.58 9.65
N ALA A 120 -12.07 -7.73 10.72
CA ALA A 120 -12.33 -7.09 12.00
C ALA A 120 -11.85 -5.62 12.03
N LEU A 121 -11.07 -5.19 11.05
CA LEU A 121 -10.50 -3.85 11.02
C LEU A 121 -11.41 -2.88 10.28
N THR A 122 -11.41 -1.64 10.74
CA THR A 122 -11.96 -0.50 10.01
C THR A 122 -11.09 -0.14 8.80
N ARG A 123 -11.62 0.68 7.88
CA ARG A 123 -10.87 1.14 6.71
C ARG A 123 -9.55 1.83 7.10
N LYS A 124 -9.62 2.77 8.05
CA LYS A 124 -8.45 3.52 8.53
C LYS A 124 -7.40 2.61 9.17
N GLU A 125 -7.82 1.59 9.91
CA GLU A 125 -6.90 0.63 10.52
C GLU A 125 -6.20 -0.25 9.47
N MET A 126 -6.91 -0.64 8.40
CA MET A 126 -6.29 -1.37 7.28
C MET A 126 -5.29 -0.52 6.50
N GLU A 127 -5.62 0.75 6.24
CA GLU A 127 -4.70 1.71 5.61
C GLU A 127 -3.44 1.89 6.46
N LEU A 128 -3.60 2.08 7.77
CA LEU A 128 -2.50 2.16 8.73
C LEU A 128 -1.66 0.88 8.75
N TRP A 129 -2.32 -0.28 8.85
CA TRP A 129 -1.66 -1.59 8.86
C TRP A 129 -0.81 -1.82 7.61
N LYS A 130 -1.29 -1.37 6.45
CA LYS A 130 -0.57 -1.44 5.17
C LYS A 130 0.61 -0.47 5.09
N GLN A 131 0.48 0.73 5.64
CA GLN A 131 1.47 1.81 5.51
C GLN A 131 2.60 1.70 6.55
N MET A 132 2.26 1.51 7.83
CA MET A 132 3.20 1.65 8.95
C MET A 132 4.45 0.77 8.88
N PRO A 133 4.39 -0.51 8.45
CA PRO A 133 5.60 -1.31 8.33
C PRO A 133 6.65 -0.71 7.38
N ARG A 134 6.21 -0.03 6.32
CA ARG A 134 7.10 0.64 5.36
C ARG A 134 7.71 1.90 5.98
N ASP A 135 6.88 2.67 6.68
CA ASP A 135 7.30 3.90 7.33
C ASP A 135 8.31 3.63 8.45
N MET A 136 8.07 2.58 9.26
CA MET A 136 9.00 2.13 10.30
C MET A 136 10.35 1.73 9.73
N MET A 137 10.39 0.95 8.65
CA MET A 137 11.66 0.57 8.02
C MET A 137 12.42 1.76 7.46
N LYS A 138 11.70 2.74 6.90
CA LYS A 138 12.30 3.92 6.29
C LYS A 138 12.90 4.87 7.33
N VAL A 139 12.20 5.08 8.44
CA VAL A 139 12.59 6.04 9.49
C VAL A 139 13.55 5.43 10.51
N ALA A 140 13.56 4.10 10.67
CA ALA A 140 14.41 3.43 11.66
C ALA A 140 15.90 3.82 11.59
N PRO A 141 16.58 3.89 10.42
CA PRO A 141 17.98 4.30 10.36
C PRO A 141 18.21 5.70 10.91
N VAL A 142 17.34 6.66 10.55
CA VAL A 142 17.41 8.05 11.00
C VAL A 142 17.28 8.13 12.52
N LEU A 143 16.28 7.46 13.08
CA LEU A 143 16.07 7.47 14.53
C LEU A 143 17.20 6.79 15.29
N LEU A 144 17.70 5.65 14.80
CA LEU A 144 18.80 4.93 15.44
C LEU A 144 20.09 5.75 15.47
N ILE A 145 20.39 6.48 14.40
CA ILE A 145 21.54 7.37 14.33
C ILE A 145 21.32 8.58 15.25
N SER A 146 20.11 9.14 15.30
CA SER A 146 19.80 10.29 16.17
C SER A 146 19.92 10.00 17.67
N ALA A 147 19.83 8.73 18.06
CA ALA A 147 20.01 8.34 19.46
C ALA A 147 21.49 8.36 19.90
N LEU A 148 22.45 8.42 18.96
CA LEU A 148 23.86 8.48 19.28
C LEU A 148 24.28 9.94 19.58
N PRO A 149 25.08 10.17 20.63
CA PRO A 149 25.64 11.51 20.88
C PRO A 149 26.48 11.95 19.67
N PHE A 150 26.48 13.26 19.38
CA PHE A 150 27.16 13.89 18.23
C PHE A 150 26.65 13.54 16.82
N ALA A 151 26.03 12.37 16.60
CA ALA A 151 25.47 12.02 15.29
C ALA A 151 24.29 12.94 14.87
N ASN A 152 23.64 13.58 15.84
CA ASN A 152 22.56 14.54 15.65
C ASN A 152 22.93 15.73 14.75
N TYR A 153 24.18 16.20 14.80
CA TYR A 153 24.65 17.32 13.98
C TYR A 153 24.73 16.99 12.49
N VAL A 154 24.80 15.70 12.15
CA VAL A 154 24.88 15.25 10.76
C VAL A 154 23.50 14.78 10.29
N ILE A 155 22.81 13.98 11.11
CA ILE A 155 21.56 13.33 10.67
C ILE A 155 20.40 14.31 10.52
N PHE A 156 20.28 15.35 11.36
CA PHE A 156 19.17 16.31 11.23
C PHE A 156 19.30 17.22 10.02
N PRO A 157 20.47 17.82 9.72
CA PRO A 157 20.65 18.53 8.47
C PRO A 157 20.44 17.64 7.24
N LEU A 158 20.94 16.40 7.25
CA LEU A 158 20.69 15.45 6.16
C LEU A 158 19.20 15.12 6.01
N ALA A 159 18.49 14.88 7.10
CA ALA A 159 17.06 14.60 7.09
C ALA A 159 16.24 15.80 6.57
N TYR A 160 16.69 17.03 6.87
CA TYR A 160 16.10 18.25 6.36
C TYR A 160 16.37 18.47 4.86
N MET A 161 17.58 18.14 4.38
CA MET A 161 17.95 18.24 2.95
C MET A 161 17.31 17.13 2.10
N TYR A 162 17.12 15.93 2.66
CA TYR A 162 16.59 14.76 1.95
C TYR A 162 15.34 14.16 2.63
N PRO A 163 14.28 14.96 2.87
CA PRO A 163 13.11 14.52 3.63
C PRO A 163 12.36 13.40 2.90
N ARG A 164 12.34 13.41 1.57
CA ARG A 164 11.68 12.38 0.76
C ARG A 164 12.34 11.00 0.89
N GLN A 165 13.65 10.94 1.04
CA GLN A 165 14.41 9.69 1.10
C GLN A 165 14.50 9.16 2.53
N LEU A 166 14.76 10.05 3.50
CA LEU A 166 15.06 9.69 4.89
C LEU A 166 13.84 9.67 5.81
N LEU A 167 12.81 10.46 5.50
CA LEU A 167 11.65 10.64 6.38
C LEU A 167 10.35 10.11 5.74
N THR A 168 9.27 10.10 6.52
CA THR A 168 7.92 9.71 6.09
C THR A 168 6.96 10.88 6.14
N SER A 169 5.73 10.69 5.68
CA SER A 169 4.69 11.72 5.66
C SER A 169 4.44 12.38 7.02
N HIS A 170 4.72 11.70 8.14
CA HIS A 170 4.64 12.28 9.48
C HIS A 170 5.55 13.52 9.67
N PHE A 171 6.66 13.60 8.95
CA PHE A 171 7.67 14.65 9.12
C PHE A 171 7.62 15.74 8.04
N TRP A 172 6.74 15.60 7.06
CA TRP A 172 6.67 16.50 5.92
C TRP A 172 5.68 17.63 6.17
N SER A 173 6.03 18.83 5.72
CA SER A 173 5.09 19.95 5.65
C SER A 173 3.92 19.63 4.72
N ILE A 174 2.83 20.38 4.82
CA ILE A 174 1.64 20.19 3.95
C ILE A 174 2.04 20.35 2.47
N GLN A 175 2.89 21.33 2.16
CA GLN A 175 3.42 21.54 0.82
C GLN A 175 4.26 20.33 0.34
N GLN A 176 5.21 19.88 1.16
CA GLN A 176 6.04 18.70 0.84
C GLN A 176 5.20 17.44 0.65
N LYS A 177 4.13 17.25 1.43
CA LYS A 177 3.19 16.12 1.26
C LYS A 177 2.57 16.14 -0.13
N SER A 178 2.09 17.29 -0.59
CA SER A 178 1.50 17.45 -1.93
C SER A 178 2.53 17.18 -3.02
N GLU A 179 3.67 17.87 -2.97
CA GLU A 179 4.74 17.73 -3.97
C GLU A 179 5.27 16.30 -4.07
N PHE A 180 5.52 15.64 -2.92
CA PHE A 180 6.04 14.28 -2.92
C PHE A 180 4.98 13.27 -3.36
N GLN A 181 3.70 13.48 -3.06
CA GLN A 181 2.62 12.63 -3.58
C GLN A 181 2.57 12.69 -5.10
N ASP A 182 2.62 13.88 -5.70
CA ASP A 182 2.66 14.05 -7.15
C ASP A 182 3.89 13.36 -7.76
N LEU A 183 5.08 13.54 -7.18
CA LEU A 183 6.30 12.87 -7.62
C LEU A 183 6.19 11.33 -7.56
N PHE A 184 5.72 10.78 -6.44
CA PHE A 184 5.56 9.33 -6.30
C PHE A 184 4.51 8.77 -7.26
N LEU A 185 3.42 9.51 -7.48
CA LEU A 185 2.40 9.10 -8.44
C LEU A 185 2.94 9.14 -9.87
N LYS A 186 3.67 10.19 -10.26
CA LYS A 186 4.37 10.29 -11.56
C LYS A 186 5.32 9.12 -11.79
N GLU A 187 6.14 8.80 -10.78
CA GLU A 187 7.03 7.64 -10.83
C GLU A 187 6.24 6.33 -11.03
N ARG A 188 5.12 6.14 -10.31
CA ARG A 188 4.26 4.95 -10.42
C ARG A 188 3.56 4.84 -11.77
N THR A 189 3.02 5.94 -12.30
CA THR A 189 2.25 5.96 -13.55
C THR A 189 3.12 5.98 -14.81
N SER A 190 4.43 6.25 -14.68
CA SER A 190 5.39 6.17 -15.80
C SER A 190 5.40 4.83 -16.55
N VAL A 191 4.95 3.73 -15.91
CA VAL A 191 4.86 2.40 -16.54
C VAL A 191 3.53 2.13 -17.23
N ASN A 192 2.55 3.03 -17.18
CA ASN A 192 1.21 2.80 -17.69
C ASN A 192 1.21 2.46 -19.18
N ARG A 193 1.93 3.26 -19.99
CA ARG A 193 2.10 3.01 -21.42
C ARG A 193 2.68 1.62 -21.70
N LYS A 194 3.66 1.19 -20.90
CA LYS A 194 4.27 -0.14 -21.04
C LYS A 194 3.28 -1.25 -20.73
N ILE A 195 2.50 -1.12 -19.66
CA ILE A 195 1.46 -2.09 -19.28
C ILE A 195 0.40 -2.17 -20.39
N PHE A 196 -0.09 -1.03 -20.86
CA PHE A 196 -1.06 -0.97 -21.95
C PHE A 196 -0.56 -1.65 -23.23
N ARG A 197 0.70 -1.40 -23.64
CA ARG A 197 1.31 -2.08 -24.80
C ARG A 197 1.41 -3.60 -24.62
N ILE A 198 1.68 -4.07 -23.40
CA ILE A 198 1.68 -5.52 -23.10
C ILE A 198 0.26 -6.10 -23.20
N LEU A 199 -0.76 -5.35 -22.79
CA LEU A 199 -2.16 -5.78 -22.95
C LEU A 199 -2.52 -5.90 -24.44
N GLN A 200 -2.21 -4.88 -25.25
CA GLN A 200 -2.44 -4.88 -26.70
C GLN A 200 -1.70 -6.03 -27.40
N ALA A 201 -0.41 -6.23 -27.09
CA ALA A 201 0.39 -7.29 -27.72
C ALA A 201 -0.14 -8.71 -27.44
N LYS A 202 -0.94 -8.89 -26.38
CA LYS A 202 -1.53 -10.16 -25.97
C LYS A 202 -2.98 -10.35 -26.40
N LEU A 203 -3.59 -9.34 -27.04
CA LEU A 203 -4.99 -9.35 -27.43
C LEU A 203 -5.33 -10.53 -28.35
N GLU A 204 -4.47 -10.79 -29.34
CA GLU A 204 -4.65 -11.87 -30.33
C GLU A 204 -4.78 -13.25 -29.67
N SER A 205 -4.08 -13.47 -28.55
CA SER A 205 -4.16 -14.72 -27.79
C SER A 205 -5.51 -14.93 -27.08
N THR A 206 -6.39 -13.93 -27.09
CA THR A 206 -7.74 -14.01 -26.49
C THR A 206 -8.87 -14.20 -27.49
N LYS A 207 -8.55 -14.39 -28.78
CA LYS A 207 -9.55 -14.58 -29.86
C LYS A 207 -10.55 -15.71 -29.60
N SER A 208 -10.16 -16.74 -28.86
CA SER A 208 -11.04 -17.87 -28.50
C SER A 208 -12.08 -17.52 -27.44
N SER A 209 -11.94 -16.38 -26.75
CA SER A 209 -12.89 -15.94 -25.72
C SER A 209 -14.11 -15.29 -26.35
N GLU A 210 -15.30 -15.60 -25.82
CA GLU A 210 -16.55 -14.92 -26.17
C GLU A 210 -16.45 -13.39 -25.98
N HIS A 211 -15.67 -12.95 -24.98
CA HIS A 211 -15.52 -11.53 -24.64
C HIS A 211 -14.46 -10.80 -25.48
N TYR A 212 -13.85 -11.46 -26.49
CA TYR A 212 -12.78 -10.89 -27.31
C TYR A 212 -13.17 -9.56 -27.96
N LYS A 213 -14.36 -9.48 -28.56
CA LYS A 213 -14.84 -8.27 -29.25
C LYS A 213 -14.91 -7.07 -28.31
N THR A 214 -15.51 -7.25 -27.14
CA THR A 214 -15.62 -6.22 -26.10
C THR A 214 -14.25 -5.83 -25.56
N TRP A 215 -13.33 -6.79 -25.39
CA TRP A 215 -11.97 -6.49 -24.93
C TRP A 215 -11.15 -5.71 -25.96
N ASN A 216 -11.25 -6.08 -27.23
CA ASN A 216 -10.65 -5.32 -28.33
C ASN A 216 -11.19 -3.88 -28.35
N TYR A 217 -12.50 -3.71 -28.20
CA TYR A 217 -13.14 -2.40 -28.09
C TYR A 217 -12.59 -1.58 -26.91
N ILE A 218 -12.50 -2.16 -25.71
CA ILE A 218 -11.94 -1.51 -24.52
C ILE A 218 -10.49 -1.06 -24.75
N LEU A 219 -9.66 -1.91 -25.34
CA LEU A 219 -8.28 -1.53 -25.67
C LEU A 219 -8.22 -0.45 -26.76
N GLY A 220 -9.19 -0.44 -27.68
CA GLY A 220 -9.39 0.61 -28.67
C GLY A 220 -9.70 1.97 -28.03
N LEU A 221 -10.66 2.02 -27.08
CA LEU A 221 -10.99 3.23 -26.31
C LEU A 221 -9.76 3.80 -25.59
N LEU A 222 -9.02 2.93 -24.90
CA LEU A 222 -7.78 3.33 -24.23
C LEU A 222 -6.73 3.85 -25.21
N GLY A 223 -6.70 3.31 -26.44
CA GLY A 223 -5.84 3.77 -27.52
C GLY A 223 -6.24 5.13 -28.10
N SER A 224 -7.54 5.43 -28.15
CA SER A 224 -8.08 6.71 -28.62
C SER A 224 -8.06 7.82 -27.57
N GLY A 225 -7.64 7.53 -26.33
CA GLY A 225 -7.59 8.53 -25.26
C GLY A 225 -8.86 8.60 -24.40
N THR A 226 -9.78 7.64 -24.52
CA THR A 226 -11.02 7.56 -23.72
C THR A 226 -10.95 6.39 -22.73
N HIS A 227 -12.00 6.24 -21.92
CA HIS A 227 -12.11 5.19 -20.90
C HIS A 227 -13.39 4.36 -21.08
N PRO A 228 -13.34 3.04 -20.86
CA PRO A 228 -14.54 2.22 -20.78
C PRO A 228 -15.32 2.51 -19.50
N THR A 229 -16.61 2.22 -19.53
CA THR A 229 -17.51 2.26 -18.37
C THR A 229 -17.23 1.10 -17.41
N ALA A 230 -17.69 1.24 -16.16
CA ALA A 230 -17.55 0.17 -15.16
C ALA A 230 -18.21 -1.15 -15.59
N ASP A 231 -19.37 -1.10 -16.24
CA ASP A 231 -20.10 -2.30 -16.69
C ASP A 231 -19.38 -3.01 -17.84
N GLU A 232 -18.79 -2.27 -18.77
CA GLU A 232 -17.95 -2.84 -19.83
C GLU A 232 -16.74 -3.58 -19.25
N ILE A 233 -16.06 -2.99 -18.26
CA ILE A 233 -14.94 -3.66 -17.57
C ILE A 233 -15.40 -4.94 -16.87
N ILE A 234 -16.55 -4.90 -16.18
CA ILE A 234 -17.11 -6.07 -15.49
C ILE A 234 -17.45 -7.19 -16.47
N SER A 235 -17.93 -6.85 -17.67
CA SER A 235 -18.31 -7.81 -18.71
C SER A 235 -17.12 -8.65 -19.20
N VAL A 236 -15.91 -8.08 -19.23
CA VAL A 236 -14.70 -8.77 -19.73
C VAL A 236 -13.89 -9.46 -18.63
N ARG A 237 -14.38 -9.51 -17.38
CA ARG A 237 -13.61 -10.05 -16.25
C ARG A 237 -13.09 -11.47 -16.45
N ASN A 238 -13.82 -12.30 -17.21
CA ASN A 238 -13.47 -13.70 -17.43
C ASN A 238 -12.21 -13.86 -18.30
N ILE A 239 -11.85 -12.84 -19.09
CA ILE A 239 -10.58 -12.83 -19.85
C ILE A 239 -9.36 -12.89 -18.92
N PHE A 240 -9.50 -12.44 -17.68
CA PHE A 240 -8.43 -12.45 -16.68
C PHE A 240 -8.35 -13.77 -15.88
N ASN A 241 -9.27 -14.73 -16.10
CA ASN A 241 -9.24 -16.03 -15.45
C ASN A 241 -8.10 -16.92 -16.00
N GLU A 242 -7.80 -16.79 -17.29
CA GLU A 242 -6.90 -17.70 -18.00
C GLU A 242 -5.73 -16.98 -18.69
N LYS A 243 -4.92 -17.75 -19.45
CA LYS A 243 -3.89 -17.17 -20.31
C LYS A 243 -4.55 -16.18 -21.29
N PRO A 244 -3.92 -15.03 -21.59
CA PRO A 244 -2.57 -14.63 -21.22
C PRO A 244 -2.49 -13.65 -20.03
N TYR A 245 -3.62 -13.36 -19.38
CA TYR A 245 -3.75 -12.28 -18.39
C TYR A 245 -3.92 -12.77 -16.96
N SER A 246 -4.13 -14.06 -16.71
CA SER A 246 -4.21 -14.57 -15.34
C SER A 246 -2.92 -14.33 -14.55
N ILE A 247 -3.05 -14.06 -13.25
CA ILE A 247 -1.91 -13.66 -12.39
C ILE A 247 -0.77 -14.70 -12.40
N GLY A 248 -1.11 -15.98 -12.57
CA GLY A 248 -0.16 -17.09 -12.71
C GLY A 248 0.65 -17.06 -14.01
N THR A 249 0.06 -16.56 -15.10
CA THR A 249 0.61 -16.67 -16.46
C THR A 249 1.25 -15.38 -16.97
N ILE A 250 1.03 -14.25 -16.29
CA ILE A 250 1.71 -12.98 -16.61
C ILE A 250 3.23 -13.12 -16.51
N SER A 251 3.95 -12.51 -17.47
CA SER A 251 5.42 -12.52 -17.56
C SER A 251 6.09 -11.71 -16.44
N SER A 252 7.35 -12.02 -16.13
CA SER A 252 8.12 -11.35 -15.06
C SER A 252 8.33 -9.84 -15.30
N SER A 253 8.43 -9.42 -16.57
CA SER A 253 8.54 -8.00 -16.96
C SER A 253 7.22 -7.25 -16.74
N HIS A 254 6.10 -7.88 -17.06
CA HIS A 254 4.78 -7.31 -16.82
C HIS A 254 4.50 -7.22 -15.30
N LEU A 255 4.78 -8.28 -14.53
CA LEU A 255 4.69 -8.24 -13.06
C LEU A 255 5.55 -7.15 -12.43
N LYS A 256 6.78 -6.93 -12.94
CA LYS A 256 7.64 -5.83 -12.45
C LYS A 256 6.98 -4.47 -12.66
N SER A 257 6.32 -4.29 -13.81
CA SER A 257 5.61 -3.04 -14.14
C SER A 257 4.38 -2.86 -13.27
N LEU A 258 3.57 -3.90 -13.08
CA LEU A 258 2.41 -3.89 -12.16
C LEU A 258 2.83 -3.62 -10.71
N CYS A 259 3.92 -4.24 -10.23
CA CYS A 259 4.47 -3.92 -8.92
C CYS A 259 4.84 -2.44 -8.79
N LYS A 260 5.51 -1.87 -9.81
CA LYS A 260 5.88 -0.44 -9.81
C LYS A 260 4.63 0.47 -9.78
N LEU A 261 3.61 0.16 -10.58
CA LEU A 261 2.33 0.90 -10.61
C LEU A 261 1.68 0.99 -9.23
N HIS A 262 1.69 -0.11 -8.46
CA HIS A 262 1.09 -0.18 -7.12
C HIS A 262 2.04 0.22 -5.98
N GLY A 263 3.24 0.74 -6.29
CA GLY A 263 4.24 1.10 -5.28
C GLY A 263 4.70 -0.10 -4.44
N ILE A 264 4.78 -1.28 -5.07
CA ILE A 264 5.20 -2.54 -4.47
C ILE A 264 6.63 -2.83 -4.93
N HIS A 265 7.50 -3.19 -3.99
CA HIS A 265 8.87 -3.55 -4.33
C HIS A 265 8.92 -4.87 -5.13
N SER A 266 9.65 -4.88 -6.24
CA SER A 266 9.62 -5.97 -7.24
C SER A 266 10.77 -6.99 -7.21
N TRP A 267 11.58 -7.09 -6.14
CA TRP A 267 12.77 -7.96 -6.14
C TRP A 267 12.48 -9.46 -6.05
N TYR A 268 11.61 -9.89 -5.13
CA TYR A 268 11.20 -11.29 -4.99
C TYR A 268 9.68 -11.41 -4.85
N LEU A 269 9.17 -12.62 -5.10
CA LEU A 269 7.78 -13.03 -4.88
C LEU A 269 6.75 -12.02 -5.44
N LYS A 270 7.00 -11.47 -6.64
CA LYS A 270 6.18 -10.41 -7.26
C LYS A 270 4.69 -10.78 -7.29
N ARG A 271 4.38 -12.02 -7.72
CA ARG A 271 3.01 -12.54 -7.79
C ARG A 271 2.34 -12.52 -6.42
N LEU A 272 2.99 -13.14 -5.42
CA LEU A 272 2.48 -13.18 -4.06
C LEU A 272 2.25 -11.77 -3.51
N ARG A 273 3.19 -10.84 -3.68
CA ARG A 273 3.05 -9.46 -3.19
C ARG A 273 1.92 -8.69 -3.87
N LEU A 274 1.69 -8.93 -5.16
CA LEU A 274 0.53 -8.38 -5.87
C LEU A 274 -0.77 -8.98 -5.33
N SER A 275 -0.82 -10.29 -5.11
CA SER A 275 -1.99 -10.94 -4.50
C SER A 275 -2.27 -10.43 -3.08
N GLU A 276 -1.24 -10.26 -2.24
CA GLU A 276 -1.34 -9.64 -0.90
C GLU A 276 -1.90 -8.22 -0.97
N TYR A 277 -1.40 -7.44 -1.93
CA TYR A 277 -1.88 -6.09 -2.17
C TYR A 277 -3.35 -6.08 -2.58
N CYS A 278 -3.75 -6.90 -3.56
CA CYS A 278 -5.15 -6.99 -3.99
C CYS A 278 -6.06 -7.40 -2.85
N TYR A 279 -5.68 -8.42 -2.07
CA TYR A 279 -6.45 -8.86 -0.92
C TYR A 279 -6.68 -7.72 0.08
N THR A 280 -5.61 -7.00 0.43
CA THR A 280 -5.69 -5.87 1.36
C THR A 280 -6.57 -4.75 0.81
N MET A 281 -6.38 -4.38 -0.47
CA MET A 281 -7.14 -3.29 -1.10
C MET A 281 -8.61 -3.64 -1.32
N HIS A 282 -8.93 -4.88 -1.67
CA HIS A 282 -10.31 -5.36 -1.79
C HIS A 282 -11.02 -5.32 -0.43
N HIS A 283 -10.34 -5.65 0.66
CA HIS A 283 -10.91 -5.50 2.00
C HIS A 283 -11.12 -4.04 2.39
N ILE A 284 -10.23 -3.13 1.98
CA ILE A 284 -10.45 -1.69 2.12
C ILE A 284 -11.70 -1.25 1.34
N ASP A 285 -11.91 -1.75 0.12
CA ASP A 285 -13.12 -1.47 -0.68
C ASP A 285 -14.40 -2.00 0.00
N LEU A 286 -14.35 -3.20 0.56
CA LEU A 286 -15.45 -3.76 1.36
C LEU A 286 -15.75 -2.90 2.59
N ALA A 287 -14.72 -2.38 3.27
CA ALA A 287 -14.91 -1.49 4.41
C ALA A 287 -15.54 -0.15 4.00
N ILE A 288 -15.14 0.43 2.87
CA ILE A 288 -15.79 1.63 2.32
C ILE A 288 -17.29 1.37 2.10
N LYS A 289 -17.64 0.21 1.52
CA LYS A 289 -19.05 -0.18 1.36
C LYS A 289 -19.77 -0.29 2.72
N SER A 290 -19.14 -0.90 3.73
CA SER A 290 -19.76 -1.06 5.05
C SER A 290 -19.88 0.24 5.85
N GLU A 291 -19.02 1.22 5.61
CA GLU A 291 -19.05 2.56 6.22
C GLU A 291 -20.15 3.47 5.58
N GLY A 292 -21.06 2.89 4.80
CA GLY A 292 -22.14 3.59 4.12
C GLY A 292 -21.79 4.08 2.71
N GLY A 293 -20.62 3.71 2.18
CA GLY A 293 -20.25 3.97 0.79
C GLY A 293 -19.43 5.25 0.58
N VAL A 294 -19.13 5.53 -0.69
CA VAL A 294 -18.16 6.56 -1.09
C VAL A 294 -18.56 7.98 -0.66
N HIS A 295 -19.86 8.28 -0.67
CA HIS A 295 -20.37 9.62 -0.36
C HIS A 295 -20.19 10.01 1.13
N ASN A 296 -20.01 9.03 2.01
CA ASN A 296 -19.78 9.28 3.44
C ASN A 296 -18.29 9.52 3.77
N LEU A 297 -17.39 9.41 2.78
CA LEU A 297 -15.98 9.65 3.00
C LEU A 297 -15.70 11.16 3.08
N THR A 298 -14.96 11.55 4.12
CA THR A 298 -14.39 12.90 4.24
C THR A 298 -13.52 13.23 3.01
N THR A 299 -13.39 14.50 2.64
CA THR A 299 -12.57 14.94 1.49
C THR A 299 -11.15 14.38 1.50
N ASP A 300 -10.47 14.35 2.65
CA ASP A 300 -9.12 13.78 2.74
C ASP A 300 -9.08 12.27 2.48
N ALA A 301 -10.11 11.55 2.94
CA ALA A 301 -10.25 10.11 2.70
C ALA A 301 -10.57 9.82 1.22
N LEU A 302 -11.36 10.66 0.55
CA LEU A 302 -11.61 10.58 -0.90
C LEU A 302 -10.31 10.77 -1.68
N ARG A 303 -9.57 11.86 -1.40
CA ARG A 303 -8.28 12.16 -2.03
C ARG A 303 -7.28 11.01 -1.85
N TYR A 304 -7.12 10.54 -0.62
CA TYR A 304 -6.22 9.43 -0.32
C TYR A 304 -6.65 8.13 -1.01
N SER A 305 -7.95 7.84 -1.05
CA SER A 305 -8.50 6.66 -1.72
C SER A 305 -8.23 6.67 -3.23
N CYS A 306 -8.42 7.82 -3.88
CA CYS A 306 -8.09 8.01 -5.30
C CYS A 306 -6.58 7.83 -5.55
N TYR A 307 -5.75 8.49 -4.75
CA TYR A 307 -4.28 8.41 -4.83
C TYR A 307 -3.74 6.99 -4.68
N LEU A 308 -4.26 6.22 -3.71
CA LEU A 308 -3.86 4.83 -3.50
C LEU A 308 -4.08 3.98 -4.75
N ARG A 309 -5.21 4.21 -5.44
CA ARG A 309 -5.65 3.46 -6.61
C ARG A 309 -5.07 4.00 -7.93
N GLY A 310 -4.26 5.05 -7.88
CA GLY A 310 -3.49 5.56 -9.03
C GLY A 310 -4.16 6.69 -9.81
N LEU A 311 -5.20 7.30 -9.25
CA LEU A 311 -5.75 8.56 -9.75
C LEU A 311 -5.07 9.74 -9.05
N ASN A 312 -4.67 10.77 -9.80
CA ASN A 312 -4.21 12.03 -9.25
C ASN A 312 -5.39 12.87 -8.76
N PRO A 313 -5.57 13.04 -7.43
CA PRO A 313 -6.69 13.80 -6.88
C PRO A 313 -6.45 15.33 -6.91
N SER A 314 -5.24 15.78 -7.27
CA SER A 314 -4.89 17.20 -7.27
C SER A 314 -5.84 17.97 -8.19
N ASN A 315 -6.48 19.01 -7.65
CA ASN A 315 -7.47 19.86 -8.32
C ASN A 315 -8.77 19.16 -8.78
N LEU A 316 -9.10 17.97 -8.27
CA LEU A 316 -10.43 17.37 -8.47
C LEU A 316 -11.45 17.89 -7.46
N ARG A 317 -12.68 18.06 -7.94
CA ARG A 317 -13.84 18.31 -7.07
C ARG A 317 -14.23 17.02 -6.34
N ASN A 318 -14.95 17.16 -5.24
CA ASN A 318 -15.37 16.01 -4.45
C ASN A 318 -16.31 15.10 -5.25
N GLU A 319 -17.18 15.68 -6.07
CA GLU A 319 -18.14 14.95 -6.90
C GLU A 319 -17.43 14.05 -7.91
N GLU A 320 -16.39 14.57 -8.57
CA GLU A 320 -15.58 13.83 -9.55
C GLU A 320 -14.82 12.66 -8.89
N MET A 321 -14.27 12.88 -7.69
CA MET A 321 -13.64 11.81 -6.90
C MET A 321 -14.65 10.76 -6.46
N ILE A 322 -15.86 11.16 -6.08
CA ILE A 322 -16.93 10.25 -5.67
C ILE A 322 -17.37 9.38 -6.85
N GLU A 323 -17.60 9.97 -8.03
CA GLU A 323 -17.98 9.24 -9.25
C GLU A 323 -16.91 8.23 -9.63
N TRP A 324 -15.65 8.66 -9.73
CA TRP A 324 -14.56 7.78 -10.10
C TRP A 324 -14.36 6.63 -9.09
N LEU A 325 -14.42 6.92 -7.79
CA LEU A 325 -14.25 5.90 -6.74
C LEU A 325 -15.46 4.95 -6.66
N ARG A 326 -16.67 5.43 -7.01
CA ARG A 326 -17.86 4.58 -7.13
C ARG A 326 -17.69 3.56 -8.24
N ASP A 327 -17.18 3.97 -9.40
CA ASP A 327 -16.90 3.06 -10.51
C ASP A 327 -15.81 2.04 -10.15
N TRP A 328 -14.73 2.49 -9.51
CA TRP A 328 -13.71 1.59 -8.98
C TRP A 328 -14.30 0.52 -8.08
N ILE A 329 -15.07 0.92 -7.06
CA ILE A 329 -15.64 0.00 -6.07
C ILE A 329 -16.69 -0.92 -6.71
N LYS A 330 -17.50 -0.40 -7.64
CA LYS A 330 -18.45 -1.22 -8.40
C LYS A 330 -17.75 -2.38 -9.07
N ILE A 331 -16.61 -2.14 -9.73
CA ILE A 331 -15.83 -3.20 -10.37
C ILE A 331 -15.14 -4.08 -9.32
N SER A 332 -14.46 -3.48 -8.35
CA SER A 332 -13.58 -4.19 -7.42
C SER A 332 -14.30 -5.21 -6.54
N LEU A 333 -15.58 -4.96 -6.22
CA LEU A 333 -16.44 -5.86 -5.47
C LEU A 333 -16.94 -7.07 -6.27
N THR A 334 -16.89 -7.01 -7.61
CA THR A 334 -17.22 -8.17 -8.48
C THR A 334 -16.04 -9.09 -8.72
N ILE A 335 -14.82 -8.63 -8.41
CA ILE A 335 -13.59 -9.38 -8.62
C ILE A 335 -13.48 -10.51 -7.60
N ARG A 336 -13.17 -11.70 -8.09
CA ARG A 336 -12.91 -12.92 -7.34
C ARG A 336 -11.43 -13.28 -7.43
N TYR A 337 -11.08 -14.40 -6.82
CA TYR A 337 -9.71 -14.89 -6.81
C TYR A 337 -9.19 -15.21 -8.23
N GLU A 338 -10.04 -15.76 -9.10
CA GLU A 338 -9.66 -16.22 -10.44
C GLU A 338 -9.24 -15.07 -11.36
N ASN A 339 -9.97 -13.95 -11.27
CA ASN A 339 -9.71 -12.73 -12.04
C ASN A 339 -9.02 -11.64 -11.23
N VAL A 340 -8.30 -11.97 -10.15
CA VAL A 340 -7.55 -11.00 -9.32
C VAL A 340 -6.57 -10.15 -10.13
N SER A 341 -6.15 -10.65 -11.29
CA SER A 341 -5.35 -9.90 -12.24
C SER A 341 -6.07 -8.65 -12.75
N LEU A 342 -7.38 -8.70 -12.99
CA LEU A 342 -8.15 -7.52 -13.39
C LEU A 342 -7.97 -6.38 -12.38
N TYR A 343 -7.97 -6.69 -11.08
CA TYR A 343 -7.80 -5.73 -10.00
C TYR A 343 -6.51 -4.91 -10.15
N VAL A 344 -5.38 -5.58 -10.46
CA VAL A 344 -4.10 -4.88 -10.62
C VAL A 344 -4.01 -4.07 -11.91
N HIS A 345 -4.88 -4.32 -12.88
CA HIS A 345 -4.97 -3.58 -14.14
C HIS A 345 -5.97 -2.41 -14.09
N LEU A 346 -6.84 -2.34 -13.08
CA LEU A 346 -7.85 -1.27 -12.95
C LEU A 346 -7.29 0.17 -13.07
N PRO A 347 -6.11 0.53 -12.52
CA PRO A 347 -5.59 1.89 -12.71
C PRO A 347 -5.32 2.24 -14.16
N ILE A 348 -5.03 1.24 -15.00
CA ILE A 348 -4.87 1.44 -16.45
C ILE A 348 -6.23 1.62 -17.10
N LEU A 349 -7.19 0.75 -16.78
CA LEU A 349 -8.52 0.77 -17.38
C LEU A 349 -9.29 2.05 -17.04
N LEU A 350 -9.16 2.56 -15.82
CA LEU A 350 -9.93 3.69 -15.31
C LEU A 350 -9.19 5.03 -15.27
N SER A 351 -7.85 5.03 -15.26
CA SER A 351 -7.08 6.26 -14.99
C SER A 351 -5.93 6.53 -15.95
N TYR A 352 -5.66 5.67 -16.94
CA TYR A 352 -4.57 5.87 -17.89
C TYR A 352 -4.68 7.18 -18.68
N ASN A 353 -5.87 7.47 -19.24
CA ASN A 353 -6.15 8.65 -20.04
C ASN A 353 -6.84 9.76 -19.23
N HIS A 354 -6.96 9.60 -17.91
CA HIS A 354 -7.61 10.60 -17.07
C HIS A 354 -6.82 11.93 -17.14
N PRO A 355 -7.47 13.09 -17.38
CA PRO A 355 -6.78 14.36 -17.62
C PRO A 355 -5.74 14.72 -16.56
N ASN A 356 -6.04 14.49 -15.28
CA ASN A 356 -5.11 14.80 -14.19
C ASN A 356 -3.88 13.88 -14.14
N ASN A 357 -4.02 12.63 -14.59
CA ASN A 357 -2.87 11.73 -14.74
C ASN A 357 -2.04 12.10 -15.97
N TRP A 358 -2.69 12.53 -17.04
CA TRP A 358 -2.00 13.03 -18.23
C TRP A 358 -1.17 14.27 -17.92
N LYS A 359 -1.77 15.28 -17.26
CA LYS A 359 -1.09 16.49 -16.79
C LYS A 359 0.12 16.16 -15.93
N LEU A 360 0.00 15.20 -15.01
CA LEU A 360 1.12 14.80 -14.14
C LEU A 360 2.28 14.12 -14.89
N THR A 361 1.99 13.42 -15.98
CA THR A 361 2.99 12.63 -16.71
C THR A 361 3.66 13.41 -17.85
N HIS A 362 2.99 14.41 -18.41
CA HIS A 362 3.45 15.17 -19.59
C HIS A 362 3.83 16.62 -19.29
N ASN A 363 3.51 17.13 -18.09
CA ASN A 363 4.15 18.32 -17.51
C ASN A 363 5.25 17.86 -16.55
#